data_AF-A0A8T7BNF6-F1
#
_entry.id   AF-A0A8T7BNF6-F1
#
_cell.length_a   1.000
_cell.length_b   1.000
_cell.length_c   1.000
_cell.angle_alpha   90.00
_cell.angle_beta   90.00
_cell.angle_gamma   90.00
#
_symmetry.space_group_name_H-M   'P 1'
#
loop_
_entity.id
_entity.type
_entity.pdbx_description
1 polymer ?
#
loop_
_entity_poly.entity_id
_entity_poly.type
_entity_poly.pdbx_seq_one_letter_code
_entity_poly.pdbx_strand_id
1 'polypeptide(L)'
;AGNYDDGQLANGALLTMGGDNDNFSTLLPSYADDHEKYNLVPYITTGDTSITINTNNPTNDDDIFLATFWTSGEGTISVETPEPLSIALLGMGLAGIGLARRRKNKI
;
A
#
# COMPACT_ATOMS: atom_id res chain seq x y z
N ALA A 1 -5.82 -24.82 4.62
CA ALA A 1 -5.02 -25.96 5.11
C ALA A 1 -4.46 -26.66 3.89
N GLY A 2 -3.17 -26.54 3.68
CA GLY A 2 -2.44 -26.94 2.50
C GLY A 2 -1.99 -28.37 2.63
N ASN A 3 -2.72 -29.27 1.95
CA ASN A 3 -2.33 -30.66 1.78
C ASN A 3 -1.84 -31.36 3.09
N TYR A 4 -0.87 -32.28 3.00
CA TYR A 4 -0.36 -33.09 4.13
C TYR A 4 1.02 -32.61 4.62
N ASP A 5 1.49 -31.46 4.17
CA ASP A 5 2.91 -31.09 4.33
C ASP A 5 3.28 -30.83 5.80
N ASP A 6 2.27 -30.56 6.64
CA ASP A 6 2.38 -30.20 8.05
C ASP A 6 1.65 -31.17 9.01
N GLY A 7 1.15 -32.31 8.52
CA GLY A 7 0.64 -33.38 9.38
C GLY A 7 -0.28 -34.40 8.72
N GLN A 8 -1.42 -34.71 9.37
CA GLN A 8 -2.38 -35.73 8.93
C GLN A 8 -3.73 -35.12 8.58
N LEU A 9 -4.44 -35.72 7.60
CA LEU A 9 -5.81 -35.34 7.22
C LEU A 9 -6.81 -35.80 8.29
N ALA A 10 -6.84 -35.08 9.40
CA ALA A 10 -7.76 -35.26 10.51
C ALA A 10 -8.16 -33.90 11.10
N ASN A 11 -9.42 -33.77 11.51
CA ASN A 11 -9.90 -32.55 12.15
C ASN A 11 -9.11 -32.28 13.45
N GLY A 12 -8.63 -31.04 13.63
CA GLY A 12 -7.85 -30.61 14.77
C GLY A 12 -6.38 -31.05 14.77
N ALA A 13 -5.90 -31.68 13.69
CA ALA A 13 -4.54 -32.20 13.63
C ALA A 13 -3.51 -31.23 13.05
N LEU A 14 -3.93 -30.08 12.49
CA LEU A 14 -3.07 -29.26 11.65
C LEU A 14 -3.09 -27.78 12.05
N LEU A 15 -1.91 -27.23 12.35
CA LEU A 15 -1.63 -25.81 12.19
C LEU A 15 -0.96 -25.68 10.82
N THR A 16 -1.61 -24.99 9.87
CA THR A 16 -1.04 -24.88 8.52
C THR A 16 -0.30 -23.59 8.29
N MET A 17 0.87 -23.71 7.68
CA MET A 17 1.83 -22.62 7.50
C MET A 17 2.61 -22.87 6.20
N GLY A 18 2.59 -21.89 5.29
CA GLY A 18 3.37 -21.96 4.06
C GLY A 18 4.87 -21.86 4.34
N GLY A 19 5.66 -22.67 3.65
CA GLY A 19 7.11 -22.58 3.62
C GLY A 19 7.60 -21.34 2.88
N ASP A 20 8.79 -20.86 3.24
CA ASP A 20 9.44 -19.74 2.56
C ASP A 20 9.82 -20.06 1.11
N ASN A 21 10.13 -21.33 0.83
CA ASN A 21 10.48 -21.85 -0.49
C ASN A 21 9.28 -22.31 -1.33
N ASP A 22 8.06 -22.18 -0.83
CA ASP A 22 6.86 -22.60 -1.56
C ASP A 22 6.55 -21.66 -2.73
N ASN A 23 5.89 -22.23 -3.74
CA ASN A 23 5.29 -21.45 -4.80
C ASN A 23 4.14 -20.61 -4.25
N PHE A 24 3.85 -19.49 -4.92
CA PHE A 24 2.67 -18.71 -4.56
C PHE A 24 1.38 -19.46 -4.94
N SER A 25 0.45 -19.58 -3.99
CA SER A 25 -0.91 -20.02 -4.22
C SER A 25 -1.64 -19.05 -5.15
N THR A 26 -2.56 -19.57 -5.96
CA THR A 26 -3.55 -18.74 -6.66
C THR A 26 -4.54 -18.15 -5.66
N LEU A 27 -5.28 -17.10 -6.02
CA LEU A 27 -6.45 -16.70 -5.22
C LEU A 27 -7.49 -17.82 -5.22
N LEU A 28 -7.99 -18.16 -4.02
CA LEU A 28 -8.97 -19.23 -3.80
C LEU A 28 -8.49 -20.58 -4.38
N PRO A 29 -7.33 -21.09 -3.92
CA PRO A 29 -6.79 -22.34 -4.41
C PRO A 29 -7.67 -23.53 -4.01
N SER A 30 -7.46 -24.66 -4.68
CA SER A 30 -7.96 -25.93 -4.16
C SER A 30 -7.18 -26.30 -2.88
N TYR A 31 -7.73 -27.19 -2.05
CA TYR A 31 -7.03 -27.67 -0.85
C TYR A 31 -5.62 -28.24 -1.15
N ALA A 32 -5.45 -28.87 -2.32
CA ALA A 32 -4.17 -29.46 -2.72
C ALA A 32 -3.15 -28.44 -3.26
N ASP A 33 -3.63 -27.29 -3.72
CA ASP A 33 -2.81 -26.22 -4.32
C ASP A 33 -2.66 -25.01 -3.38
N ASP A 34 -3.21 -25.10 -2.17
CA ASP A 34 -3.04 -24.10 -1.14
C ASP A 34 -1.70 -24.33 -0.45
N HIS A 35 -0.74 -23.44 -0.71
CA HIS A 35 0.56 -23.41 -0.03
C HIS A 35 0.62 -22.29 1.03
N GLU A 36 -0.52 -21.68 1.38
CA GLU A 36 -0.64 -20.61 2.38
C GLU A 36 0.18 -19.35 2.11
N LYS A 37 0.85 -19.26 0.96
CA LYS A 37 1.73 -18.18 0.55
C LYS A 37 1.13 -17.48 -0.65
N TYR A 38 0.66 -16.25 -0.47
CA TYR A 38 -0.11 -15.53 -1.49
C TYR A 38 0.65 -14.31 -2.03
N ASN A 39 0.65 -14.14 -3.35
CA ASN A 39 1.17 -12.92 -3.97
C ASN A 39 0.05 -11.88 -4.08
N LEU A 40 0.09 -10.87 -3.20
CA LEU A 40 -0.92 -9.81 -3.17
C LEU A 40 -0.65 -8.66 -4.15
N VAL A 41 0.54 -8.59 -4.77
CA VAL A 41 0.94 -7.48 -5.66
C VAL A 41 -0.05 -7.23 -6.80
N PRO A 42 -0.59 -8.26 -7.50
CA PRO A 42 -1.54 -8.02 -8.59
C PRO A 42 -2.88 -7.41 -8.17
N TYR A 43 -3.17 -7.38 -6.87
CA TYR A 43 -4.44 -6.90 -6.31
C TYR A 43 -4.32 -5.54 -5.62
N ILE A 44 -3.12 -4.94 -5.64
CA ILE A 44 -2.85 -3.63 -5.07
C ILE A 44 -2.65 -2.65 -6.23
N THR A 45 -3.35 -1.53 -6.19
CA THR A 45 -3.29 -0.46 -7.19
C THR A 45 -2.73 0.83 -6.61
N THR A 46 -2.18 1.68 -7.48
CA THR A 46 -1.66 2.98 -7.06
C THR A 46 -2.78 3.85 -6.49
N GLY A 47 -2.61 4.31 -5.26
CA GLY A 47 -3.59 5.11 -4.54
C GLY A 47 -4.40 4.33 -3.50
N ASP A 48 -4.28 3.00 -3.46
CA ASP A 48 -4.88 2.21 -2.38
C ASP A 48 -4.25 2.56 -1.03
N THR A 49 -5.11 2.81 -0.05
CA THR A 49 -4.71 3.20 1.32
C THR A 49 -5.00 2.12 2.35
N SER A 50 -5.65 1.03 1.93
CA SER A 50 -6.01 -0.09 2.79
C SER A 50 -5.98 -1.40 2.00
N ILE A 51 -5.61 -2.48 2.67
CA ILE A 51 -5.70 -3.84 2.17
C ILE A 51 -6.64 -4.59 3.11
N THR A 52 -7.72 -5.15 2.56
CA THR A 52 -8.68 -5.96 3.31
C THR A 52 -8.53 -7.41 2.89
N ILE A 53 -8.30 -8.29 3.86
CA ILE A 53 -8.11 -9.72 3.61
C ILE A 53 -9.23 -10.46 4.31
N ASN A 54 -10.06 -11.10 3.50
CA ASN A 54 -11.14 -11.95 3.96
C ASN A 54 -10.74 -13.39 3.70
N THR A 55 -10.52 -14.12 4.78
CA THR A 55 -10.30 -15.56 4.72
C THR A 55 -11.65 -16.26 4.85
N ASN A 56 -11.80 -17.35 4.11
CA ASN A 56 -12.97 -18.20 4.18
C ASN A 56 -12.48 -19.63 4.32
N ASN A 57 -12.77 -20.23 5.47
CA ASN A 57 -12.73 -21.66 5.61
C ASN A 57 -14.14 -22.22 5.39
N PRO A 58 -14.39 -23.05 4.35
CA PRO A 58 -15.70 -23.60 4.07
C PRO A 58 -16.34 -24.38 5.23
N THR A 59 -15.53 -25.01 6.08
CA THR A 59 -16.02 -25.78 7.24
C THR A 59 -16.30 -24.90 8.46
N ASN A 60 -15.81 -23.66 8.50
CA ASN A 60 -15.95 -22.69 9.58
C ASN A 60 -15.49 -23.19 10.97
N ASP A 61 -14.56 -24.14 10.99
CA ASP A 61 -13.99 -24.72 12.22
C ASP A 61 -12.47 -24.57 12.31
N ASP A 62 -11.88 -23.74 11.44
CA ASP A 62 -10.45 -23.39 11.46
C ASP A 62 -10.27 -21.93 11.86
N ASP A 63 -9.28 -21.67 12.72
CA ASP A 63 -8.86 -20.34 13.15
C ASP A 63 -7.52 -19.94 12.52
N ILE A 64 -7.32 -18.65 12.33
CA ILE A 64 -6.00 -18.10 11.94
C ILE A 64 -5.23 -17.80 13.21
N PHE A 65 -4.17 -18.58 13.46
CA PHE A 65 -3.25 -18.31 14.55
C PHE A 65 -2.31 -17.13 14.24
N LEU A 66 -1.80 -17.04 13.01
CA LEU A 66 -0.88 -15.99 12.57
C LEU A 66 -1.05 -15.70 11.07
N ALA A 67 -1.08 -14.42 10.71
CA ALA A 67 -0.96 -13.96 9.32
C ALA A 67 0.14 -12.91 9.22
N THR A 68 1.11 -13.12 8.33
CA THR A 68 2.25 -12.21 8.13
C THR A 68 2.12 -11.51 6.79
N PHE A 69 2.31 -10.19 6.78
CA PHE A 69 2.25 -9.38 5.57
C PHE A 69 3.60 -8.71 5.33
N TRP A 70 4.16 -8.96 4.15
CA TRP A 70 5.25 -8.16 3.62
C TRP A 70 4.65 -7.07 2.72
N THR A 71 4.81 -5.81 3.14
CA THR A 71 4.47 -4.66 2.31
C THR A 71 5.71 -3.78 2.08
N SER A 72 5.83 -3.23 0.89
CA SER A 72 6.87 -2.26 0.52
C SER A 72 6.29 -1.22 -0.42
N GLY A 73 6.75 0.02 -0.32
CA GLY A 73 6.29 1.11 -1.19
C GLY A 73 7.30 2.24 -1.29
N GLU A 74 7.19 3.03 -2.35
CA GLU A 74 8.00 4.24 -2.55
C GLU A 74 7.24 5.48 -2.06
N GLY A 75 7.84 6.23 -1.14
CA GLY A 75 7.30 7.50 -0.66
C GLY A 75 7.89 8.67 -1.44
N THR A 76 7.03 9.53 -2.01
CA THR A 76 7.48 10.79 -2.62
C THR A 76 7.24 11.94 -1.65
N ILE A 77 8.28 12.72 -1.35
CA ILE A 77 8.15 13.97 -0.59
C ILE A 77 7.89 15.09 -1.60
N SER A 78 6.62 15.47 -1.77
CA SER A 78 6.26 16.67 -2.52
C SER A 78 6.50 17.90 -1.66
N VAL A 79 7.66 18.55 -1.84
CA VAL A 79 7.87 19.90 -1.31
C VAL A 79 7.19 20.85 -2.29
N GLU A 80 6.06 21.44 -1.89
CA GLU A 80 5.45 22.53 -2.65
C GLU A 80 6.39 23.74 -2.61
N THR A 81 7.31 23.84 -3.58
CA THR A 81 8.03 25.09 -3.81
C THR A 81 7.02 26.11 -4.33
N PRO A 82 6.94 27.33 -3.75
CA PRO A 82 6.02 28.36 -4.25
C PRO A 82 6.18 28.55 -5.76
N GLU A 83 5.06 28.37 -6.47
CA GLU A 83 4.97 28.50 -7.93
C GLU A 83 5.73 29.78 -8.38
N PRO A 84 6.62 29.73 -9.39
CA PRO A 84 7.41 30.88 -9.83
C PRO A 84 6.58 32.15 -10.08
N LEU A 85 5.32 31.97 -10.47
CA LEU A 85 4.32 33.02 -10.66
C LEU A 85 4.03 33.83 -9.39
N SER A 86 3.98 33.20 -8.22
CA SER A 86 3.72 33.86 -6.94
C SER A 86 4.84 34.84 -6.57
N ILE A 87 6.10 34.46 -6.82
CA ILE A 87 7.28 35.32 -6.61
C ILE A 87 7.30 36.46 -7.64
N ALA A 88 7.00 36.15 -8.90
CA ALA A 88 6.94 37.15 -9.96
C ALA A 88 5.86 38.21 -9.69
N LEU A 89 4.67 37.79 -9.23
CA LEU A 89 3.57 38.70 -8.91
C LEU A 89 3.91 39.61 -7.72
N LEU A 90 4.52 39.06 -6.68
CA LEU A 90 5.01 39.82 -5.53
C LEU A 90 6.07 40.84 -5.95
N GLY A 91 7.05 40.43 -6.75
CA GLY A 91 8.10 41.31 -7.27
C GLY A 91 7.54 42.45 -8.12
N MET A 92 6.59 42.14 -9.02
CA MET A 92 5.91 43.14 -9.83
C MET A 92 5.07 44.11 -8.99
N GLY A 93 4.35 43.61 -7.97
CA GLY A 93 3.60 44.43 -7.04
C GLY A 93 4.49 45.43 -6.29
N LEU A 94 5.61 44.96 -5.74
CA LEU A 94 6.57 45.81 -5.02
C LEU A 94 7.24 46.84 -5.93
N ALA A 95 7.61 46.46 -7.15
CA ALA A 95 8.16 47.38 -8.16
C ALA A 95 7.14 48.47 -8.54
N GLY A 96 5.87 48.08 -8.76
CA GLY A 96 4.78 49.01 -9.03
C GLY A 96 4.57 50.04 -7.91
N ILE A 97 4.54 49.57 -6.65
CA ILE A 97 4.45 50.45 -5.46
C ILE A 97 5.65 51.40 -5.39
N GLY A 98 6.88 50.89 -5.60
CA GLY A 98 8.10 51.69 -5.58
C GLY A 98 8.12 52.80 -6.64
N LEU A 99 7.70 52.49 -7.87
CA LEU A 99 7.59 53.46 -8.96
C LEU A 99 6.50 54.51 -8.68
N ALA A 100 5.35 54.11 -8.15
CA ALA A 100 4.27 55.03 -7.77
C ALA A 100 4.73 56.02 -6.69
N ARG A 101 5.47 55.53 -5.68
CA ARG A 101 6.02 56.37 -4.60
C ARG A 101 7.03 57.40 -5.11
N ARG A 102 7.91 57.01 -6.05
CA ARG A 102 8.89 57.93 -6.67
C ARG A 102 8.26 59.04 -7.50
N ARG A 103 7.15 58.76 -8.19
CA ARG A 103 6.41 59.77 -8.97
C ARG A 103 5.74 60.81 -8.07
N LYS A 104 5.22 60.39 -6.91
CA LYS A 104 4.58 61.28 -5.95
C LYS A 104 5.55 62.29 -5.29
N ASN A 105 6.83 61.92 -5.15
CA ASN A 105 7.84 62.79 -4.53
C ASN A 105 8.52 63.77 -5.51
N LYS A 106 8.16 63.76 -6.80
CA LYS A 106 8.73 64.64 -7.84
C LYS A 106 7.78 65.76 -8.29
N ILE A 107 6.61 65.88 -7.67
CA ILE A 107 5.61 66.94 -7.84
C ILE A 107 5.53 67.67 -6.51
#